data_AF-A0A538IEB8-F1
#
_entry.id   AF-A0A538IEB8-F1
#
_cell.length_a   1.000
_cell.length_b   1.000
_cell.length_c   1.000
_cell.angle_alpha   90.00
_cell.angle_beta   90.00
_cell.angle_gamma   90.00
#
_symmetry.space_group_name_H-M   'P 1'
#
loop_
_entity.id
_entity.type
_entity.pdbx_description
1 polymer ?
#
loop_
_entity_poly.entity_id
_entity_poly.type
_entity_poly.pdbx_seq_one_letter_code
_entity_poly.pdbx_strand_id
1 'polypeptide(L)'
;MTGLAALILALLAFFFIRLYVEANPAFNRFGFFGFTFTNDWDVSRSFYGALPLLVGTLITSTIALCIGVPVAVATALFVTELCPRRLRAPLTVMVELLAAVPSVVYGLWGVFVLIPKLHGFEQFLSDKLSFLPFVGGP
;
A
#
# COMPACT_ATOMS: atom_id res chain seq x y z
N MET A 1 -16.58 28.18 12.82
CA MET A 1 -16.50 26.70 12.77
C MET A 1 -17.45 26.10 11.72
N THR A 2 -18.69 26.56 11.59
CA THR A 2 -19.68 26.08 10.58
C THR A 2 -19.26 26.33 9.13
N GLY A 3 -18.68 27.49 8.79
CA GLY A 3 -18.21 27.78 7.43
C GLY A 3 -17.06 26.88 6.96
N LEU A 4 -16.17 26.47 7.87
CA LEU A 4 -15.05 25.58 7.56
C LEU A 4 -15.54 24.13 7.38
N ALA A 5 -16.52 23.70 8.18
CA ALA A 5 -17.19 22.41 7.98
C ALA A 5 -17.93 22.34 6.63
N ALA A 6 -18.64 23.41 6.24
CA ALA A 6 -19.30 23.50 4.95
C ALA A 6 -18.31 23.45 3.78
N LEU A 7 -17.16 24.13 3.90
CA LEU A 7 -16.09 24.09 2.91
C LEU A 7 -15.50 22.68 2.75
N ILE A 8 -15.21 21.98 3.85
CA ILE A 8 -14.72 20.60 3.80
C ILE A 8 -15.72 19.70 3.08
N LEU A 9 -17.01 19.83 3.40
CA LEU A 9 -18.06 19.01 2.80
C LEU A 9 -18.21 19.31 1.30
N ALA A 10 -18.10 20.58 0.90
CA ALA A 10 -18.07 20.98 -0.50
C ALA A 10 -16.85 20.43 -1.25
N LEU A 11 -15.67 20.43 -0.63
CA LEU A 11 -14.45 19.85 -1.20
C LEU A 11 -14.56 18.34 -1.36
N LEU A 12 -15.12 17.64 -0.37
CA LEU A 12 -15.39 16.21 -0.47
C LEU A 12 -16.37 15.90 -1.60
N ALA A 13 -17.47 16.64 -1.69
CA ALA A 13 -18.43 16.48 -2.79
C ALA A 13 -17.78 16.71 -4.15
N PHE A 14 -16.97 17.78 -4.28
CA PHE A 14 -16.21 18.07 -5.49
C PHE A 14 -15.25 16.91 -5.84
N PHE A 15 -14.51 16.39 -4.86
CA PHE A 15 -13.61 15.24 -5.05
C PHE A 15 -14.35 14.02 -5.57
N PHE A 16 -15.49 13.65 -4.98
CA PHE A 16 -16.29 12.51 -5.45
C PHE A 16 -16.84 12.70 -6.87
N ILE A 17 -17.29 13.91 -7.21
CA ILE A 17 -17.75 14.22 -8.57
C ILE A 17 -16.59 14.07 -9.56
N ARG A 18 -15.40 14.62 -9.24
CA ARG A 18 -14.21 14.51 -10.09
C ARG A 18 -13.78 13.06 -10.27
N LEU A 19 -13.76 12.29 -9.19
CA LEU A 19 -13.42 10.87 -9.20
C LEU A 19 -14.36 10.08 -10.13
N TYR A 20 -15.68 10.34 -10.05
CA TYR A 20 -16.65 9.67 -10.90
C TYR A 20 -16.47 10.01 -12.38
N VAL A 21 -16.28 11.30 -12.71
CA VAL A 21 -16.08 11.75 -14.10
C VAL A 21 -14.83 11.11 -14.71
N GLU A 22 -13.74 11.04 -13.95
CA GLU A 22 -12.48 10.43 -14.42
C GLU A 22 -12.56 8.89 -14.51
N ALA A 23 -13.37 8.24 -13.67
CA ALA A 23 -13.61 6.80 -13.73
C ALA A 23 -14.60 6.36 -14.82
N ASN A 24 -15.48 7.26 -15.28
CA ASN A 24 -16.55 6.96 -16.24
C ASN A 24 -16.06 6.27 -17.54
N PRO A 25 -14.95 6.66 -18.18
CA PRO A 25 -14.44 5.97 -19.37
C PRO A 25 -14.12 4.49 -19.13
N ALA A 26 -13.64 4.13 -17.93
CA ALA A 26 -13.36 2.74 -17.57
C ALA A 26 -14.66 1.93 -17.45
N PHE A 27 -15.67 2.49 -16.77
CA PHE A 27 -16.99 1.85 -16.66
C PHE A 27 -17.71 1.71 -18.00
N ASN A 28 -17.59 2.69 -18.90
CA ASN A 28 -18.19 2.62 -20.23
C ASN A 28 -17.52 1.56 -21.12
N ARG A 29 -16.22 1.31 -20.93
CA ARG A 29 -15.47 0.33 -21.73
C ARG A 29 -15.64 -1.10 -21.25
N PHE A 30 -15.69 -1.32 -19.93
CA PHE A 30 -15.71 -2.68 -19.33
C PHE A 30 -17.01 -3.03 -18.61
N GLY A 31 -17.94 -2.08 -18.45
CA GLY A 31 -19.10 -2.22 -17.59
C GLY A 31 -18.73 -2.15 -16.10
N PHE A 32 -19.68 -1.82 -15.23
CA PHE A 32 -19.42 -1.73 -13.78
C PHE A 32 -18.95 -3.08 -13.18
N PHE A 33 -19.66 -4.16 -13.49
CA PHE A 33 -19.31 -5.51 -13.03
C PHE A 33 -18.05 -6.04 -13.71
N GLY A 34 -17.89 -5.79 -15.01
CA GLY A 34 -16.71 -6.22 -15.76
C GLY A 34 -15.44 -5.45 -15.36
N PHE A 35 -15.53 -4.19 -14.95
CA PHE A 35 -14.39 -3.49 -14.35
C PHE A 35 -14.06 -4.03 -12.95
N THR A 36 -15.08 -4.27 -12.11
CA THR A 36 -14.87 -4.56 -10.68
C THR A 36 -14.43 -6.00 -10.40
N PHE A 37 -14.98 -6.98 -11.11
CA PHE A 37 -14.79 -8.40 -10.81
C PHE A 37 -13.86 -9.12 -11.79
N THR A 38 -13.38 -8.44 -12.83
CA THR A 38 -12.44 -9.05 -13.78
C THR A 38 -11.03 -9.00 -13.20
N ASN A 39 -10.34 -10.12 -13.30
CA ASN A 39 -8.99 -10.32 -12.77
C ASN A 39 -7.88 -10.07 -13.80
N ASP A 40 -8.23 -9.55 -14.99
CA ASP A 40 -7.26 -9.25 -16.03
C ASP A 40 -6.73 -7.83 -15.89
N TRP A 41 -5.42 -7.71 -15.69
CA TRP A 41 -4.69 -6.45 -15.81
C TRP A 41 -3.60 -6.62 -16.88
N ASP A 42 -3.94 -6.27 -18.12
CA ASP A 42 -3.04 -6.36 -19.27
C ASP A 42 -2.87 -4.98 -19.90
N VAL A 43 -1.76 -4.33 -19.57
CA VAL A 43 -1.38 -3.02 -20.10
C VAL A 43 -1.16 -3.08 -21.61
N SER A 44 -0.66 -4.20 -22.14
CA SER A 44 -0.36 -4.36 -23.56
C SER A 44 -1.63 -4.44 -24.42
N ARG A 45 -2.68 -5.08 -23.89
CA ARG A 45 -3.99 -5.20 -24.54
C ARG A 45 -4.98 -4.12 -24.09
N SER A 46 -4.55 -3.18 -23.26
CA SER A 46 -5.40 -2.14 -22.66
C SER A 46 -6.62 -2.71 -21.91
N PHE A 47 -6.45 -3.83 -21.21
CA PHE A 47 -7.45 -4.42 -20.32
C PHE A 47 -7.11 -4.06 -18.87
N TYR A 48 -8.07 -3.46 -18.17
CA TYR A 48 -7.86 -2.93 -16.83
C TYR A 48 -9.01 -3.36 -15.90
N GLY A 49 -8.84 -4.49 -15.23
CA GLY A 49 -9.71 -4.93 -14.13
C GLY A 49 -9.27 -4.32 -12.79
N ALA A 50 -10.22 -3.96 -11.94
CA ALA A 50 -9.94 -3.43 -10.60
C ALA A 50 -9.59 -4.52 -9.58
N LEU A 51 -10.03 -5.76 -9.82
CA LEU A 51 -9.88 -6.85 -8.84
C LEU A 51 -8.43 -7.16 -8.45
N PRO A 52 -7.46 -7.25 -9.39
CA PRO A 52 -6.06 -7.52 -9.05
C PRO A 52 -5.45 -6.41 -8.19
N LEU A 53 -5.79 -5.15 -8.47
CA LEU A 53 -5.32 -3.99 -7.70
C LEU A 53 -5.89 -3.99 -6.28
N LEU A 54 -7.19 -4.28 -6.14
CA LEU A 54 -7.85 -4.34 -4.84
C LEU A 54 -7.29 -5.48 -3.98
N VAL A 55 -7.23 -6.69 -4.54
CA VAL A 55 -6.73 -7.88 -3.84
C VAL A 55 -5.23 -7.72 -3.54
N GLY A 56 -4.43 -7.23 -4.49
CA GLY A 56 -3.01 -6.96 -4.29
C GLY A 56 -2.77 -5.94 -3.17
N THR A 57 -3.54 -4.85 -3.12
CA THR A 57 -3.47 -3.86 -2.03
C THR A 57 -3.85 -4.47 -0.69
N LEU A 58 -4.89 -5.31 -0.64
CA LEU A 58 -5.34 -5.94 0.59
C LEU A 58 -4.31 -6.95 1.12
N ILE A 59 -3.76 -7.79 0.25
CA ILE A 59 -2.75 -8.78 0.63
C ILE A 59 -1.49 -8.06 1.11
N THR A 60 -0.98 -7.10 0.33
CA THR A 60 0.26 -6.36 0.66
C THR A 60 0.10 -5.56 1.95
N SER A 61 -1.01 -4.84 2.14
CA SER A 61 -1.27 -4.11 3.39
C SER A 61 -1.42 -5.03 4.59
N THR A 62 -2.08 -6.18 4.43
CA THR A 62 -2.21 -7.18 5.50
C THR A 62 -0.84 -7.71 5.92
N ILE A 63 0.00 -8.12 4.97
CA ILE A 63 1.37 -8.57 5.25
C ILE A 63 2.19 -7.46 5.93
N ALA A 64 2.10 -6.23 5.42
CA ALA A 64 2.78 -5.08 6.00
C ALA A 64 2.35 -4.82 7.44
N LEU A 65 1.06 -4.93 7.77
CA LEU A 65 0.54 -4.77 9.13
C LEU A 65 0.96 -5.94 10.02
N CYS A 66 0.85 -7.18 9.55
CA CYS A 66 1.24 -8.37 10.29
C CYS A 66 2.70 -8.35 10.73
N ILE A 67 3.59 -7.74 9.94
CA ILE A 67 5.02 -7.61 10.26
C ILE A 67 5.30 -6.30 10.99
N GLY A 68 4.78 -5.18 10.48
CA GLY A 68 5.09 -3.84 10.95
C GLY A 68 4.54 -3.54 12.34
N VAL A 69 3.31 -3.98 12.64
CA VAL A 69 2.66 -3.70 13.93
C VAL A 69 3.40 -4.37 15.09
N PRO A 70 3.70 -5.68 15.05
CA PRO A 70 4.47 -6.32 16.13
C PRO A 70 5.85 -5.69 16.34
N VAL A 71 6.56 -5.36 15.26
CA VAL A 71 7.89 -4.73 15.34
C VAL A 71 7.80 -3.33 15.95
N ALA A 72 6.80 -2.53 15.55
CA ALA A 72 6.57 -1.20 16.10
C ALA A 72 6.27 -1.25 17.60
N VAL A 73 5.37 -2.16 18.02
CA VAL A 73 5.01 -2.36 19.43
C VAL A 73 6.21 -2.86 20.24
N ALA A 74 6.96 -3.84 19.73
CA ALA A 74 8.15 -4.36 20.40
C ALA A 74 9.22 -3.27 20.57
N THR A 75 9.45 -2.45 19.54
CA THR A 75 10.41 -1.33 19.60
C THR A 75 9.96 -0.27 20.61
N ALA A 76 8.67 0.08 20.62
CA ALA A 76 8.12 1.03 21.57
C ALA A 76 8.30 0.55 23.01
N LEU A 77 7.89 -0.69 23.31
CA LEU A 77 8.05 -1.31 24.63
C LEU A 77 9.52 -1.40 25.05
N PHE A 78 10.41 -1.78 24.14
CA PHE A 78 11.84 -1.84 24.44
C PHE A 78 12.39 -0.48 24.85
N VAL A 79 12.09 0.58 24.08
CA VAL A 79 12.59 1.93 24.35
C VAL A 79 12.01 2.51 25.65
N THR A 80 10.75 2.21 25.98
CA THR A 80 10.09 2.75 27.17
C THR A 80 10.43 2.00 28.45
N GLU A 81 10.43 0.66 28.41
CA GLU A 81 10.48 -0.18 29.62
C GLU A 81 11.84 -0.87 29.82
N LEU A 82 12.48 -1.34 28.75
CA LEU A 82 13.68 -2.20 28.86
C LEU A 82 15.00 -1.47 28.58
N CYS A 83 14.96 -0.31 27.94
CA CYS A 83 16.15 0.35 27.43
C CYS A 83 17.01 0.98 28.55
N PRO A 84 18.33 0.71 28.58
CA PRO A 84 19.21 1.33 29.56
C PRO A 84 19.27 2.85 29.37
N ARG A 85 19.30 3.57 30.49
CA ARG A 85 19.11 5.04 30.58
C ARG A 85 20.03 5.87 29.67
N ARG A 86 21.21 5.36 29.32
CA ARG A 86 22.17 6.03 28.42
C ARG A 86 21.81 5.90 26.93
N LEU A 87 21.12 4.81 26.54
CA LEU A 87 20.79 4.52 25.13
C LEU A 87 19.39 4.99 24.74
N ARG A 88 18.52 5.28 25.72
CA ARG A 88 17.13 5.70 25.45
C ARG A 88 17.06 6.94 24.55
N ALA A 89 17.76 8.00 24.92
CA ALA A 89 17.76 9.25 24.15
C ALA A 89 18.24 9.08 22.70
N PRO A 90 19.42 8.49 22.41
CA PRO A 90 19.84 8.31 21.02
C PRO A 90 18.92 7.38 20.24
N LEU A 91 18.40 6.31 20.84
CA LEU A 91 17.47 5.40 20.14
C LEU A 91 16.15 6.07 19.79
N THR A 92 15.58 6.87 20.70
CA THR A 92 14.38 7.66 20.42
C THR A 92 14.62 8.61 19.25
N VAL A 93 15.74 9.33 19.25
CA VAL A 93 16.09 10.22 18.13
C VAL A 93 16.22 9.44 16.82
N MET A 94 16.86 8.27 16.81
CA MET A 94 16.96 7.46 15.59
C MET A 94 15.60 7.02 15.05
N VAL A 95 14.66 6.64 15.93
CA VAL A 95 13.29 6.27 15.54
C VAL A 95 12.54 7.47 14.98
N GLU A 96 12.64 8.64 15.62
CA GLU A 96 12.03 9.88 15.13
C GLU A 96 12.60 10.31 13.78
N LEU A 97 13.92 10.21 13.61
CA LEU A 97 14.59 10.49 12.34
C LEU A 97 14.12 9.53 11.24
N LEU A 98 13.98 8.24 11.56
CA LEU A 98 13.46 7.24 10.61
C LEU A 98 12.02 7.58 10.20
N ALA A 99 11.18 8.03 11.13
CA ALA A 99 9.80 8.45 10.86
C ALA A 99 9.72 9.76 10.04
N ALA A 100 10.73 10.63 10.15
CA ALA A 100 10.80 11.89 9.41
C ALA A 100 11.26 11.73 7.95
N VAL A 101 11.81 10.57 7.57
CA VAL A 101 12.21 10.31 6.18
C VAL A 101 10.98 10.34 5.26
N PRO A 102 11.01 11.07 4.13
CA PRO A 102 9.89 11.11 3.21
C PRO A 102 9.54 9.73 2.63
N SER A 103 8.25 9.43 2.49
CA SER A 103 7.77 8.15 1.93
C SER A 103 8.34 7.84 0.55
N VAL A 104 8.57 8.87 -0.28
CA VAL A 104 9.17 8.72 -1.63
C VAL A 104 10.58 8.12 -1.56
N VAL A 105 11.38 8.47 -0.54
CA VAL A 105 12.74 7.94 -0.37
C VAL A 105 12.69 6.44 -0.08
N TYR A 106 11.80 6.00 0.80
CA TYR A 106 11.59 4.57 1.06
C TYR A 106 11.06 3.83 -0.17
N GLY A 107 10.19 4.46 -0.96
CA GLY A 107 9.71 3.90 -2.22
C GLY A 107 10.85 3.65 -3.21
N LEU A 108 11.68 4.66 -3.47
CA LEU A 108 12.83 4.54 -4.37
C LEU A 108 13.88 3.55 -3.85
N TRP A 109 14.17 3.56 -2.54
CA TRP A 109 15.06 2.58 -1.93
C TRP A 109 14.51 1.15 -2.11
N GLY A 110 13.20 0.97 -1.93
CA GLY A 110 12.52 -0.30 -2.18
C GLY A 110 12.77 -0.79 -3.60
N VAL A 111 12.58 0.08 -4.59
CA VAL A 111 12.77 -0.26 -6.01
C VAL A 111 14.23 -0.61 -6.34
N PHE A 112 15.19 0.19 -5.88
CA PHE A 112 16.59 0.03 -6.28
C PHE A 112 17.38 -0.98 -5.43
N VAL A 113 16.97 -1.23 -4.19
CA VAL A 113 17.73 -2.05 -3.24
C VAL A 113 16.97 -3.28 -2.81
N LEU A 114 15.68 -3.15 -2.49
CA LEU A 114 14.90 -4.25 -1.92
C LEU A 114 14.40 -5.22 -2.99
N ILE A 115 13.77 -4.71 -4.06
CA ILE A 115 13.23 -5.54 -5.16
C ILE A 115 14.29 -6.49 -5.74
N PRO A 116 15.51 -6.05 -6.13
CA PRO A 116 16.51 -6.94 -6.70
C PRO A 116 16.93 -8.08 -5.75
N LYS A 117 16.90 -7.83 -4.43
CA LYS A 117 17.22 -8.83 -3.41
C LYS A 117 16.07 -9.82 -3.17
N LEU A 118 14.84 -9.43 -3.50
CA LEU A 118 13.64 -10.25 -3.29
C LEU A 118 13.31 -11.15 -4.49
N HIS A 119 13.86 -10.92 -5.68
CA HIS A 119 13.53 -11.70 -6.90
C HIS A 119 13.55 -13.22 -6.68
N GLY A 120 14.55 -13.77 -5.98
CA GLY A 120 14.63 -15.21 -5.72
C GLY A 120 13.54 -15.72 -4.78
N PHE A 121 13.17 -14.91 -3.77
CA PHE A 121 12.07 -15.24 -2.86
C PHE A 121 10.71 -15.06 -3.54
N GLU A 122 10.57 -14.05 -4.38
CA GLU A 122 9.38 -13.79 -5.21
C GLU A 122 9.12 -14.94 -6.17
N GLN A 123 10.12 -15.43 -6.90
CA GLN A 123 9.99 -16.58 -7.79
C GLN A 123 9.56 -17.83 -7.02
N PHE A 124 10.18 -18.09 -5.86
CA PHE A 124 9.78 -19.21 -5.01
C PHE A 124 8.32 -19.10 -4.53
N LEU A 125 7.89 -17.90 -4.11
CA LEU A 125 6.50 -17.65 -3.72
C LEU A 125 5.57 -17.77 -4.91
N SER A 126 5.94 -17.26 -6.08
CA SER A 126 5.14 -17.35 -7.30
C SER A 126 4.95 -18.80 -7.72
N ASP A 127 6.00 -19.62 -7.74
CA ASP A 127 5.90 -21.04 -8.06
C ASP A 127 4.95 -21.78 -7.10
N LYS A 128 5.03 -21.46 -5.80
CA LYS A 128 4.24 -22.11 -4.75
C LYS A 128 2.81 -21.58 -4.64
N LEU A 129 2.56 -20.31 -4.96
CA LEU A 129 1.26 -19.63 -4.86
C LEU A 129 0.59 -19.39 -6.21
N SER A 130 1.19 -19.85 -7.31
CA SER A 130 0.60 -19.83 -8.67
C SER A 130 -0.77 -20.50 -8.76
N PHE A 131 -1.10 -21.39 -7.81
CA PHE A 131 -2.42 -22.00 -7.70
C PHE A 131 -3.52 -21.02 -7.26
N LEU A 132 -3.16 -19.88 -6.64
CA LEU A 132 -4.12 -18.87 -6.26
C LEU A 132 -4.41 -17.95 -7.47
N PRO A 133 -5.69 -17.77 -7.84
CA PRO A 133 -6.08 -16.99 -9.02
C PRO A 133 -5.62 -15.53 -8.98
N PHE A 134 -5.19 -15.01 -7.82
CA PHE A 134 -4.81 -13.60 -7.62
C PHE A 134 -3.31 -13.38 -7.39
N VAL A 135 -2.51 -14.44 -7.28
CA VAL A 135 -1.07 -14.37 -6.96
C VAL A 135 -0.21 -14.89 -8.11
N GLY A 136 -0.75 -15.75 -8.97
CA GLY A 136 -0.19 -16.04 -10.29
C GLY A 136 -0.85 -15.17 -11.35
N GLY A 137 -0.15 -14.15 -11.85
CA GLY A 137 -0.48 -13.64 -13.18
C GLY A 137 -0.14 -14.70 -14.25
N PRO A 138 -0.69 -14.61 -15.47
CA PRO A 138 -0.17 -15.37 -16.60
C PRO A 138 1.30 -15.04 -16.89
#